data_AF-A0A661H4W8-F1
#
_entry.id   AF-A0A661H4W8-F1
#
_cell.length_a   1.000
_cell.length_b   1.000
_cell.length_c   1.000
_cell.angle_alpha   90.00
_cell.angle_beta   90.00
_cell.angle_gamma   90.00
#
_symmetry.space_group_name_H-M   'P 1'
#
loop_
_entity.id
_entity.type
_entity.pdbx_description
1 polymer ?
#
loop_
_entity_poly.entity_id
_entity_poly.type
_entity_poly.pdbx_seq_one_letter_code
_entity_poly.pdbx_strand_id
1 'polypeptide(L)'
;EGVSIVAEEMSARYAVSASGTDDSSVSMSVVGVFSYADYAGIVSWLEGLELIEHANIEYIQGDRVELRLHAQADAGQLAAIIELNERLVPLPPTDPSDQLSYQWQ
;
A
#
# COMPACT_ATOMS: atom_id res chain seq x y z
N GLU A 1 15.46 -4.32 28.29
CA GLU A 1 14.12 -4.88 28.56
C GLU A 1 13.12 -4.11 27.72
N GLY A 2 12.26 -4.66 26.88
CA GLY A 2 12.28 -5.89 26.11
C GLY A 2 11.59 -5.53 24.80
N VAL A 3 12.24 -5.76 23.66
CA VAL A 3 11.61 -5.61 22.34
C VAL A 3 11.16 -7.00 21.93
N SER A 4 9.85 -7.22 21.85
CA SER A 4 9.24 -8.44 21.33
C SER A 4 7.76 -8.16 21.12
N ILE A 5 7.20 -8.81 20.08
CA ILE A 5 5.79 -8.99 19.71
C ILE A 5 5.35 -8.02 18.58
N VAL A 6 5.05 -8.41 17.34
CA VAL A 6 5.02 -9.70 16.59
C VAL A 6 5.17 -9.34 15.11
N ALA A 7 6.03 -10.02 14.35
CA ALA A 7 6.12 -9.91 12.89
C ALA A 7 5.75 -11.25 12.22
N GLU A 8 4.70 -11.90 12.73
CA GLU A 8 4.24 -13.21 12.27
C GLU A 8 2.71 -13.17 12.23
N GLU A 9 2.15 -12.82 11.07
CA GLU A 9 0.93 -13.39 10.47
C GLU A 9 0.47 -12.55 9.24
N MET A 10 1.34 -12.35 8.24
CA MET A 10 1.00 -11.55 7.04
C MET A 10 1.51 -12.23 5.76
N SER A 11 1.12 -13.48 5.50
CA SER A 11 1.48 -14.16 4.23
C SER A 11 0.36 -14.98 3.60
N ALA A 12 -0.67 -15.35 4.36
CA ALA A 12 -1.69 -16.28 3.87
C ALA A 12 -2.87 -15.62 3.11
N ARG A 13 -2.90 -14.29 2.93
CA ARG A 13 -4.08 -13.57 2.41
C ARG A 13 -3.99 -13.17 0.92
N TYR A 14 -2.79 -13.14 0.34
CA TYR A 14 -2.54 -12.54 -0.98
C TYR A 14 -2.87 -13.45 -2.18
N ALA A 15 -3.36 -14.67 -1.94
CA ALA A 15 -3.57 -15.69 -2.98
C ALA A 15 -4.90 -15.55 -3.75
N VAL A 16 -5.75 -14.56 -3.43
CA VAL A 16 -7.11 -14.49 -3.97
C VAL A 16 -7.43 -13.08 -4.48
N SER A 17 -6.81 -12.67 -5.60
CA SER A 17 -7.40 -11.72 -6.58
C SER A 17 -6.52 -11.57 -7.84
N ALA A 18 -5.90 -12.65 -8.32
CA ALA A 18 -5.39 -12.68 -9.70
C ALA A 18 -6.55 -13.08 -10.63
N SER A 19 -7.43 -12.14 -10.95
CA SER A 19 -8.50 -12.38 -11.93
C SER A 19 -8.75 -11.13 -12.74
N GLY A 20 -7.87 -10.87 -13.71
CA GLY A 20 -8.16 -9.95 -14.79
C GLY A 20 -6.94 -9.24 -15.36
N THR A 21 -6.31 -9.90 -16.34
CA THR A 21 -5.55 -9.28 -17.45
C THR A 21 -4.17 -8.74 -17.10
N ASP A 22 -3.14 -9.29 -17.76
CA ASP A 22 -1.82 -8.74 -18.10
C ASP A 22 -1.54 -7.27 -17.70
N ASP A 23 -1.41 -6.98 -16.41
CA ASP A 23 -0.84 -5.74 -15.89
C ASP A 23 -0.64 -5.97 -14.38
N SER A 24 0.62 -6.01 -13.92
CA SER A 24 0.99 -6.23 -12.53
C SER A 24 0.59 -5.04 -11.66
N SER A 25 -0.72 -4.89 -11.44
CA SER A 25 -1.31 -3.78 -10.71
C SER A 25 -1.77 -4.21 -9.32
N VAL A 26 -1.37 -3.44 -8.30
CA VAL A 26 -1.66 -3.69 -6.89
C VAL A 26 -2.58 -2.59 -6.36
N SER A 27 -3.69 -3.00 -5.73
CA SER A 27 -4.61 -2.10 -5.04
C SER A 27 -4.07 -1.76 -3.64
N MET A 28 -4.00 -0.47 -3.32
CA MET A 28 -3.53 0.05 -2.05
C MET A 28 -4.49 1.10 -1.49
N SER A 29 -4.86 0.98 -0.23
CA SER A 29 -5.57 2.03 0.51
C SER A 29 -4.68 2.69 1.56
N VAL A 30 -4.80 4.02 1.66
CA VAL A 30 -4.10 4.83 2.65
C VAL A 30 -5.10 5.69 3.39
N VAL A 31 -5.12 5.61 4.72
CA VAL A 31 -5.96 6.44 5.59
C VAL A 31 -5.13 7.49 6.35
N GLY A 32 -5.79 8.48 6.94
CA GLY A 32 -5.10 9.59 7.61
C GLY A 32 -4.53 10.64 6.66
N VAL A 33 -5.04 10.72 5.43
CA VAL A 33 -4.62 11.70 4.41
C VAL A 33 -5.55 12.90 4.46
N PHE A 34 -5.10 14.02 5.05
CA PHE A 34 -5.97 15.18 5.32
C PHE A 34 -5.66 16.41 4.46
N SER A 35 -4.54 16.44 3.75
CA SER A 35 -4.11 17.62 3.00
C SER A 35 -3.57 17.31 1.61
N TYR A 36 -3.44 18.38 0.80
CA TYR A 36 -2.81 18.28 -0.51
C TYR A 36 -1.39 17.71 -0.44
N ALA A 37 -0.64 18.20 0.55
CA ALA A 37 0.75 17.83 0.72
C ALA A 37 0.91 16.35 1.07
N ASP A 38 -0.06 15.77 1.79
CA ASP A 38 -0.02 14.36 2.19
C ASP A 38 -0.12 13.44 0.97
N TYR A 39 -1.11 13.66 0.11
CA TYR A 39 -1.23 12.83 -1.09
C TYR A 39 -0.04 13.01 -2.03
N ALA A 40 0.48 14.23 -2.17
CA ALA A 40 1.62 14.49 -3.05
C ALA A 40 2.88 13.82 -2.50
N GLY A 41 3.02 13.81 -1.16
CA GLY A 41 4.08 13.08 -0.46
C GLY A 41 3.98 11.57 -0.65
N ILE A 42 2.79 11.00 -0.52
CA ILE A 42 2.55 9.56 -0.71
C ILE A 42 2.89 9.15 -2.16
N VAL A 43 2.32 9.83 -3.16
CA VAL A 43 2.55 9.52 -4.58
C VAL A 43 4.03 9.72 -4.93
N SER A 44 4.62 10.86 -4.55
CA SER A 44 6.04 11.13 -4.85
C SER A 44 6.98 10.12 -4.20
N TRP A 45 6.65 9.60 -3.03
CA TRP A 45 7.45 8.57 -2.38
C TRP A 45 7.27 7.21 -3.04
N LEU A 46 6.02 6.82 -3.38
CA LEU A 46 5.73 5.58 -4.10
C LEU A 46 6.41 5.54 -5.48
N GLU A 47 6.31 6.61 -6.26
CA GLU A 47 6.99 6.72 -7.56
C GLU A 47 8.51 6.83 -7.46
N GLY A 48 9.05 7.07 -6.26
CA GLY A 48 10.48 6.99 -5.97
C GLY A 48 11.01 5.57 -5.78
N LEU A 49 10.12 4.57 -5.65
CA LEU A 49 10.51 3.17 -5.50
C LEU A 49 10.82 2.57 -6.87
N GLU A 50 11.99 1.93 -7.00
CA GLU A 50 12.44 1.32 -8.26
C GLU A 50 11.48 0.26 -8.83
N LEU A 51 10.68 -0.38 -7.97
CA LEU A 51 9.74 -1.41 -8.38
C LEU A 51 8.37 -0.87 -8.80
N ILE A 52 8.07 0.42 -8.54
CA ILE A 52 6.82 1.06 -8.90
C ILE A 52 7.05 1.91 -10.15
N GLU A 53 6.30 1.63 -11.21
CA GLU A 53 6.32 2.42 -12.44
C GLU A 53 5.41 3.64 -12.32
N HIS A 54 4.19 3.44 -11.79
CA HIS A 54 3.20 4.50 -11.61
C HIS A 54 2.33 4.26 -10.37
N ALA A 55 2.00 5.35 -9.66
CA ALA A 55 1.03 5.33 -8.57
C ALA A 55 -0.16 6.22 -8.92
N ASN A 56 -1.28 5.60 -9.32
CA ASN A 56 -2.48 6.31 -9.74
C ASN A 56 -3.48 6.37 -8.58
N ILE A 57 -3.98 7.56 -8.26
CA ILE A 57 -5.10 7.70 -7.33
C ILE A 57 -6.39 7.33 -8.07
N GLU A 58 -7.10 6.32 -7.60
CA GLU A 58 -8.39 5.90 -8.16
C GLU A 58 -9.54 6.65 -7.48
N TYR A 59 -9.54 6.74 -6.16
CA TYR A 59 -10.60 7.37 -5.39
C TYR A 59 -10.07 8.09 -4.14
N ILE A 60 -10.79 9.12 -3.72
CA ILE A 60 -10.57 9.82 -2.45
C ILE A 60 -11.90 9.88 -1.71
N GLN A 61 -11.93 9.35 -0.48
CA GLN A 61 -13.12 9.30 0.36
C GLN A 61 -12.78 9.75 1.79
N GLY A 62 -13.11 11.00 2.13
CA GLY A 62 -12.78 11.56 3.44
C GLY A 62 -11.26 11.66 3.64
N ASP A 63 -10.73 10.96 4.66
CA ASP A 63 -9.29 10.85 4.94
C ASP A 63 -8.63 9.63 4.28
N ARG A 64 -9.38 8.87 3.47
CA ARG A 64 -8.90 7.69 2.74
C ARG A 64 -8.62 8.02 1.28
N VAL A 65 -7.51 7.48 0.78
CA VAL A 65 -7.14 7.47 -0.63
C VAL A 65 -6.97 6.02 -1.07
N GLU A 66 -7.55 5.68 -2.22
CA GLU A 66 -7.37 4.40 -2.90
C GLU A 66 -6.46 4.63 -4.11
N LEU A 67 -5.42 3.81 -4.21
CA LEU A 67 -4.41 3.88 -5.25
C LEU A 67 -4.29 2.55 -5.99
N ARG A 68 -4.01 2.65 -7.29
CA ARG A 68 -3.54 1.56 -8.13
C ARG A 68 -2.07 1.76 -8.43
N LEU A 69 -1.25 0.85 -7.91
CA LEU A 69 0.18 0.80 -8.15
C LEU A 69 0.43 -0.09 -9.36
N HIS A 70 1.05 0.44 -10.41
CA HIS A 70 1.62 -0.37 -11.48
C HIS A 70 3.07 -0.65 -11.12
N ALA A 71 3.40 -1.92 -10.93
CA ALA A 71 4.69 -2.32 -10.39
C ALA A 71 5.19 -3.60 -11.05
N GLN A 72 6.49 -3.76 -11.12
CA GLN A 72 7.12 -5.00 -11.60
C GLN A 72 7.18 -6.08 -10.50
N ALA A 73 6.37 -5.95 -9.45
CA ALA A 73 6.40 -6.77 -8.24
C ALA A 73 4.99 -6.97 -7.68
N ASP A 74 4.76 -8.12 -7.06
CA ASP A 74 3.48 -8.44 -6.41
C ASP A 74 3.30 -7.68 -5.09
N ALA A 75 2.06 -7.63 -4.59
CA ALA A 75 1.70 -6.92 -3.36
C ALA A 75 2.59 -7.26 -2.15
N GLY A 76 2.94 -8.54 -1.96
CA GLY A 76 3.80 -8.96 -0.85
C GLY A 76 5.24 -8.43 -0.95
N GLN A 77 5.79 -8.32 -2.16
CA GLN A 77 7.12 -7.75 -2.37
C GLN A 77 7.12 -6.23 -2.18
N LEU A 78 6.06 -5.55 -2.66
CA LEU A 78 5.88 -4.13 -2.43
C LEU A 78 5.72 -3.83 -0.93
N ALA A 79 4.95 -4.64 -0.19
CA ALA A 79 4.77 -4.49 1.25
C ALA A 79 6.11 -4.50 2.00
N ALA A 80 6.99 -5.46 1.68
CA ALA A 80 8.30 -5.58 2.32
C ALA A 80 9.19 -4.34 2.14
N ILE A 81 8.99 -3.57 1.06
CA ILE A 81 9.73 -2.32 0.81
C ILE A 81 8.99 -1.14 1.43
N ILE A 82 7.65 -1.12 1.35
CA ILE A 82 6.83 -0.03 1.87
C ILE A 82 6.90 0.06 3.38
N GLU A 83 6.92 -1.07 4.07
CA GLU A 83 7.05 -1.16 5.52
C GLU A 83 8.42 -0.68 6.04
N LEU A 84 9.42 -0.46 5.16
CA LEU A 84 10.67 0.21 5.54
C LEU A 84 10.49 1.72 5.74
N ASN A 85 9.40 2.29 5.25
CA ASN A 85 9.08 3.70 5.43
C ASN A 85 8.40 3.94 6.79
N GLU A 86 9.00 4.79 7.61
CA GLU A 86 8.48 5.18 8.92
C GLU A 86 7.13 5.91 8.87
N ARG A 87 6.74 6.43 7.71
CA ARG A 87 5.50 7.20 7.50
C ARG A 87 4.30 6.37 7.06
N LEU A 88 4.52 5.16 6.55
CA LEU A 88 3.45 4.27 6.10
C LEU A 88 3.35 3.08 7.04
N VAL A 89 2.42 3.18 7.98
CA VAL A 89 2.22 2.14 8.99
C VAL A 89 1.22 1.12 8.45
N PRO A 90 1.55 -0.18 8.38
CA PRO A 90 0.64 -1.20 7.88
C PRO A 90 -0.61 -1.28 8.75
N LEU A 91 -1.76 -1.38 8.10
CA LEU A 91 -3.06 -1.56 8.74
C LEU A 91 -3.70 -2.88 8.29
N PRO A 92 -4.59 -3.46 9.11
CA PRO A 92 -5.43 -4.55 8.64
C PRO A 92 -6.26 -4.08 7.44
N PRO A 93 -6.42 -4.91 6.39
CA PRO A 93 -7.20 -4.55 5.22
C PRO A 93 -8.63 -4.24 5.64
N THR A 94 -9.08 -3.02 5.33
CA THR A 94 -10.44 -2.59 5.67
C THR A 94 -11.44 -3.01 4.60
N ASP A 95 -10.99 -3.16 3.36
CA ASP A 95 -11.76 -3.69 2.25
C ASP A 95 -11.16 -5.01 1.75
N PRO A 96 -11.97 -6.04 1.41
CA PRO A 96 -11.46 -7.31 0.88
C PRO A 96 -10.78 -7.20 -0.49
N SER A 97 -10.96 -6.09 -1.21
CA SER A 97 -10.30 -5.81 -2.50
C SER A 97 -8.97 -5.05 -2.35
N ASP A 98 -8.69 -4.50 -1.17
CA ASP A 98 -7.39 -3.90 -0.86
C ASP A 98 -6.35 -5.00 -0.65
N GLN A 99 -5.35 -5.02 -1.52
CA GLN A 99 -4.20 -5.92 -1.34
C GLN A 99 -3.23 -5.36 -0.30
N LEU A 100 -3.15 -4.03 -0.19
CA LEU A 100 -2.32 -3.30 0.74
C LEU A 100 -3.14 -2.23 1.47
N SER A 101 -2.96 -2.08 2.78
CA SER A 101 -3.61 -1.04 3.57
C SER A 101 -2.62 -0.40 4.54
N TYR A 102 -2.58 0.93 4.54
CA TYR A 102 -1.64 1.70 5.35
C TYR A 102 -2.29 2.92 5.99
N GLN A 103 -1.64 3.45 7.03
CA GLN A 103 -1.92 4.75 7.62
C GLN A 103 -0.75 5.69 7.38
N TRP A 104 -1.07 6.91 6.94
CA TRP A 104 -0.09 7.99 6.80
C TRP A 104 0.21 8.69 8.14
N GLN A 105 1.48 9.03 8.38
CA GLN A 105 1.98 9.78 9.55
C GLN A 105 2.70 11.08 9.18
#